data_AF-C0W7I5-F1
#
_entry.id   AF-C0W7I5-F1
#
_cell.length_a   1.000
_cell.length_b   1.000
_cell.length_c   1.000
_cell.angle_alpha   90.00
_cell.angle_beta   90.00
_cell.angle_gamma   90.00
#
_symmetry.space_group_name_H-M   'P 1'
#
loop_
_entity.id
_entity.type
_entity.pdbx_description
1 polymer ?
#
loop_
_entity_poly.entity_id
_entity_poly.type
_entity_poly.pdbx_seq_one_letter_code
_entity_poly.pdbx_strand_id
1 'polypeptide(L)'
;MDRDRLVGALLGLAVGDALGAPMEFAPRDTLPAVTGMRGGGRFGLEAGQWTDDTSMALCLARSLIETGTFDLRDQAERFLRWRDEGYLTSTGRCFGIGHQTLWSLSDFARTRRVLRSPPPAGPPATALSCAWRRWLSPSPATWIWRTRCAGRAR
;
A
#
# COMPACT_ATOMS: atom_id res chain seq x y z
N MET A 1 15.13 1.07 -19.87
CA MET A 1 13.95 1.75 -19.29
C MET A 1 14.38 3.16 -18.94
N ASP A 2 13.58 4.17 -19.25
CA ASP A 2 13.93 5.57 -19.01
C ASP A 2 14.00 5.86 -17.51
N ARG A 3 15.12 6.45 -17.05
CA ARG A 3 15.37 6.76 -15.64
C ARG A 3 14.30 7.70 -15.10
N ASP A 4 13.89 8.67 -15.90
CA ASP A 4 12.90 9.66 -15.47
C ASP A 4 11.54 9.00 -15.18
N ARG A 5 11.12 8.06 -16.03
CA ARG A 5 9.90 7.28 -15.82
C ARG A 5 9.96 6.41 -14.56
N LEU A 6 11.11 5.80 -14.27
CA LEU A 6 11.30 4.97 -13.08
C LEU A 6 11.23 5.80 -11.80
N VAL A 7 11.96 6.91 -11.76
CA VAL A 7 11.96 7.84 -10.63
C VAL A 7 10.56 8.45 -10.45
N GLY A 8 9.95 8.90 -11.54
CA GLY A 8 8.60 9.46 -11.56
C GLY A 8 7.54 8.46 -11.08
N ALA A 9 7.67 7.17 -11.38
CA ALA A 9 6.74 6.15 -10.88
C ALA A 9 6.80 5.99 -9.35
N LEU A 10 8.00 5.93 -8.78
CA LEU A 10 8.18 5.78 -7.32
C LEU A 10 7.80 7.07 -6.57
N LEU A 11 8.23 8.24 -7.08
CA LEU A 11 7.84 9.52 -6.50
C LEU A 11 6.34 9.77 -6.66
N GLY A 12 5.76 9.45 -7.82
CA GLY A 12 4.34 9.58 -8.09
C GLY A 12 3.48 8.71 -7.17
N LEU A 13 3.95 7.51 -6.81
CA LEU A 13 3.31 6.68 -5.79
C LEU A 13 3.26 7.41 -4.44
N ALA A 14 4.41 7.89 -3.96
CA ALA A 14 4.49 8.56 -2.66
C ALA A 14 3.70 9.89 -2.62
N VAL A 15 3.74 10.64 -3.72
CA VAL A 15 2.98 11.89 -3.88
C VAL A 15 1.48 11.61 -3.92
N GLY A 16 1.04 10.61 -4.68
CA GLY A 16 -0.37 10.22 -4.76
C GLY A 16 -0.92 9.73 -3.42
N ASP A 17 -0.13 8.94 -2.70
CA ASP A 17 -0.44 8.46 -1.35
C ASP A 17 -0.60 9.63 -0.37
N ALA A 18 0.39 10.52 -0.27
CA ALA A 18 0.33 11.67 0.63
C ALA A 18 -0.80 12.68 0.27
N LEU A 19 -1.14 12.85 -1.02
CA LEU A 19 -2.29 13.66 -1.44
C LEU A 19 -3.63 13.00 -1.10
N GLY A 20 -3.68 11.67 -1.14
CA GLY A 20 -4.89 10.88 -0.88
C GLY A 20 -5.19 10.67 0.60
N ALA A 21 -4.16 10.59 1.44
CA ALA A 21 -4.31 10.27 2.87
C ALA A 21 -5.27 11.22 3.64
N PRO A 22 -5.27 12.55 3.40
CA PRO A 22 -6.24 13.45 4.02
C PRO A 22 -7.69 13.21 3.59
N MET A 23 -7.91 12.53 2.47
CA MET A 23 -9.23 12.25 1.88
C MET A 23 -9.77 10.89 2.26
N GLU A 24 -8.95 10.04 2.90
CA GLU A 24 -9.29 8.65 3.16
C GLU A 24 -10.56 8.53 4.02
N PHE A 25 -11.47 7.62 3.63
CA PHE A 25 -12.78 7.36 4.25
C PHE A 25 -13.82 8.50 4.16
N ALA A 26 -13.48 9.64 3.58
CA ALA A 26 -14.46 10.68 3.31
C ALA A 26 -15.39 10.25 2.15
N PRO A 27 -16.72 10.50 2.25
CA PRO A 27 -17.59 10.33 1.09
C PRO A 27 -17.14 11.27 -0.03
N ARG A 28 -17.30 10.82 -1.27
CA ARG A 28 -16.96 11.61 -2.46
C ARG A 28 -17.66 12.98 -2.41
N ASP A 29 -16.92 14.03 -2.79
CA ASP A 29 -17.39 15.42 -2.88
C ASP A 29 -17.82 16.07 -1.55
N THR A 30 -17.42 15.50 -0.41
CA THR A 30 -17.70 16.09 0.93
C THR A 30 -16.56 16.95 1.48
N LEU A 31 -15.37 16.81 0.93
CA LEU A 31 -14.19 17.59 1.31
C LEU A 31 -13.83 18.56 0.18
N PRO A 32 -13.15 19.69 0.50
CA PRO A 32 -12.65 20.61 -0.51
C PRO A 32 -11.76 19.91 -1.55
N ALA A 33 -11.74 20.47 -2.76
CA ALA A 33 -10.86 20.00 -3.83
C ALA A 33 -9.40 19.98 -3.38
N VAL A 34 -8.67 18.93 -3.76
CA VAL A 34 -7.24 18.81 -3.49
C VAL A 34 -6.49 19.74 -4.43
N THR A 35 -6.01 20.87 -3.90
CA THR A 35 -5.24 21.88 -4.65
C THR A 35 -3.74 21.86 -4.33
N GLY A 36 -3.32 21.06 -3.34
CA GLY A 36 -1.93 20.93 -2.92
C GLY A 36 -1.77 19.93 -1.79
N MET A 37 -0.53 19.75 -1.34
CA MET A 37 -0.22 18.91 -0.17
C MET A 37 -0.78 19.54 1.10
N ARG A 38 -1.59 18.79 1.82
CA ARG A 38 -2.16 19.19 3.11
C ARG A 38 -2.08 18.04 4.09
N GLY A 39 -2.02 18.37 5.37
CA GLY A 39 -2.12 17.40 6.45
C GLY A 39 -3.57 17.02 6.77
N GLY A 40 -3.75 16.26 7.85
CA GLY A 40 -5.05 15.86 8.39
C GLY A 40 -5.39 14.39 8.09
N GLY A 41 -6.65 14.16 7.72
CA GLY A 41 -7.19 12.81 7.53
C GLY A 41 -7.35 12.04 8.84
N ARG A 42 -7.68 10.76 8.71
CA ARG A 42 -7.95 9.85 9.84
C ARG A 42 -6.80 9.77 10.84
N PHE A 43 -5.56 9.90 10.36
CA PHE A 43 -4.35 9.72 11.16
C PHE A 43 -3.71 11.04 11.63
N GLY A 44 -4.28 12.20 11.26
CA GLY A 44 -3.75 13.51 11.65
C GLY A 44 -2.34 13.76 11.11
N LEU A 45 -2.08 13.41 9.85
CA LEU A 45 -0.76 13.49 9.24
C LEU A 45 -0.34 14.94 8.98
N GLU A 46 0.96 15.20 8.96
CA GLU A 46 1.52 16.45 8.42
C GLU A 46 1.49 16.44 6.88
N ALA A 47 1.55 17.62 6.27
CA ALA A 47 1.56 17.73 4.81
C ALA A 47 2.77 16.99 4.21
N GLY A 48 2.52 16.08 3.27
CA GLY A 48 3.57 15.28 2.61
C GLY A 48 3.92 13.97 3.31
N GLN A 49 3.37 13.69 4.50
CA GLN A 49 3.48 12.37 5.10
C GLN A 49 2.59 11.36 4.35
N TRP A 50 3.19 10.23 4.00
CA TRP A 50 2.59 9.11 3.25
C TRP A 50 2.28 7.92 4.18
N THR A 51 1.54 6.92 3.69
CA THR A 51 0.92 5.86 4.50
C THR A 51 1.58 4.48 4.33
N ASP A 52 0.85 3.40 4.61
CA ASP A 52 1.31 2.03 4.44
C ASP A 52 1.63 1.69 2.98
N ASP A 53 0.92 2.29 2.02
CA ASP A 53 1.17 2.10 0.58
C ASP A 53 2.63 2.41 0.21
N THR A 54 3.13 3.58 0.61
CA THR A 54 4.54 3.96 0.36
C THR A 54 5.52 3.19 1.25
N SER A 55 5.17 2.92 2.50
CA SER A 55 6.03 2.13 3.41
C SER A 55 6.32 0.73 2.83
N MET A 56 5.28 0.07 2.34
CA MET A 56 5.39 -1.26 1.73
C MET A 56 6.15 -1.21 0.39
N ALA A 57 5.94 -0.16 -0.42
CA ALA A 57 6.70 0.06 -1.64
C ALA A 57 8.21 0.16 -1.37
N LEU A 58 8.59 0.93 -0.35
CA LEU A 58 9.99 1.11 0.03
C LEU A 58 10.61 -0.17 0.58
N CYS A 59 9.87 -0.94 1.39
CA CYS A 59 10.33 -2.24 1.87
C CYS A 59 10.59 -3.22 0.71
N LEU A 60 9.68 -3.28 -0.26
CA LEU A 60 9.84 -4.10 -1.48
C LEU A 60 11.05 -3.64 -2.30
N ALA A 61 11.15 -2.34 -2.58
CA ALA A 61 12.28 -1.78 -3.32
C ALA A 61 13.61 -2.09 -2.62
N ARG A 62 13.67 -1.93 -1.29
CA ARG A 62 14.89 -2.19 -0.54
C ARG A 62 15.29 -3.66 -0.61
N SER A 63 14.33 -4.58 -0.49
CA SER A 63 14.54 -6.02 -0.68
C SER A 63 15.12 -6.35 -2.04
N LEU A 64 14.52 -5.85 -3.12
CA LEU A 64 14.95 -6.12 -4.48
C LEU A 64 16.38 -5.62 -4.73
N ILE A 65 16.73 -4.44 -4.21
CA ILE A 65 18.07 -3.87 -4.40
C ILE A 65 19.11 -4.63 -3.56
N GLU A 66 18.80 -5.02 -2.33
CA GLU A 66 19.79 -5.67 -1.44
C GLU A 66 19.97 -7.16 -1.74
N THR A 67 18.90 -7.87 -2.09
CA THR A 67 18.97 -9.30 -2.38
C THR A 67 19.26 -9.59 -3.85
N GLY A 68 19.05 -8.63 -4.74
CA GLY A 68 19.14 -8.81 -6.20
C GLY A 68 18.09 -9.79 -6.77
N THR A 69 17.14 -10.24 -5.95
CA THR A 69 16.15 -11.26 -6.32
C THR A 69 14.78 -10.94 -5.73
N PHE A 70 13.77 -11.69 -6.17
CA PHE A 70 12.43 -11.60 -5.61
C PHE A 70 12.29 -12.53 -4.40
N ASP A 71 12.82 -12.11 -3.25
CA ASP A 71 12.80 -12.91 -2.02
C ASP A 71 11.59 -12.55 -1.14
N LEU A 72 10.59 -13.43 -1.15
CA LEU A 72 9.37 -13.25 -0.34
C LEU A 72 9.62 -13.28 1.17
N ARG A 73 10.64 -14.00 1.64
CA ARG A 73 10.97 -14.09 3.07
C ARG A 73 11.57 -12.79 3.54
N ASP A 74 12.58 -12.28 2.83
CA ASP A 74 13.24 -11.00 3.16
C ASP A 74 12.24 -9.84 3.12
N GLN A 75 11.32 -9.82 2.15
CA GLN A 75 10.25 -8.82 2.11
C GLN A 75 9.30 -8.91 3.30
N ALA A 76 8.88 -10.12 3.68
CA ALA A 76 8.02 -10.31 4.84
C ALA A 76 8.73 -9.89 6.14
N GLU A 77 10.03 -10.12 6.26
CA GLU A 77 10.84 -9.65 7.39
C GLU A 77 10.94 -8.12 7.43
N ARG A 78 11.09 -7.44 6.30
CA ARG A 78 11.06 -5.97 6.25
C ARG A 78 9.69 -5.40 6.57
N PHE A 79 8.61 -6.03 6.12
CA PHE A 79 7.26 -5.64 6.49
C PHE A 79 7.00 -5.83 7.99
N LEU A 80 7.58 -6.87 8.61
CA LEU A 80 7.54 -7.00 10.07
C LEU A 80 8.28 -5.86 10.76
N ARG A 81 9.48 -5.50 10.30
CA ARG A 81 10.22 -4.33 10.84
C ARG A 81 9.44 -3.04 10.64
N TRP A 82 8.80 -2.86 9.50
CA TRP A 82 7.90 -1.72 9.27
C TRP A 82 6.80 -1.69 10.32
N ARG A 83 6.09 -2.82 10.50
CA ARG A 83 4.99 -2.96 11.46
C ARG A 83 5.41 -2.73 12.90
N ASP A 84 6.52 -3.34 13.32
CA ASP A 84 6.90 -3.47 14.73
C ASP A 84 7.87 -2.38 15.18
N GLU A 85 8.72 -1.86 14.27
CA GLU A 85 9.78 -0.89 14.57
C GLU A 85 9.55 0.47 13.91
N GLY A 86 8.54 0.61 13.04
CA GLY A 86 8.34 1.83 12.25
C GLY A 86 9.38 2.00 11.13
N TYR A 87 10.03 0.91 10.71
CA TYR A 87 11.01 0.94 9.61
C TYR A 87 10.40 1.48 8.32
N LEU A 88 11.08 2.44 7.67
CA LEU A 88 10.62 3.10 6.44
C LEU A 88 9.18 3.63 6.55
N THR A 89 8.92 4.40 7.61
CA THR A 89 7.67 5.15 7.80
C THR A 89 7.93 6.65 7.70
N SER A 90 6.89 7.42 7.38
CA SER A 90 6.92 8.88 7.37
C SER A 90 6.77 9.52 8.76
N THR A 91 6.26 8.77 9.74
CA THR A 91 5.90 9.28 11.09
C THR A 91 6.73 8.66 12.23
N GLY A 92 7.66 7.76 11.92
CA GLY A 92 8.44 7.04 12.93
C GLY A 92 7.70 5.87 13.60
N ARG A 93 6.45 5.58 13.20
CA ARG A 93 5.68 4.42 13.68
C ARG A 93 4.80 3.84 12.57
N CYS A 94 4.47 2.56 12.66
CA CYS A 94 3.49 1.96 11.76
C CYS A 94 2.07 2.47 12.03
N PHE A 95 1.35 2.79 10.96
CA PHE A 95 -0.09 3.08 10.96
C PHE A 95 -0.66 2.71 9.59
N GLY A 96 -2.00 2.78 9.43
CA GLY A 96 -2.65 2.49 8.15
C GLY A 96 -2.73 1.00 7.78
N ILE A 97 -2.02 0.12 8.49
CA ILE A 97 -1.99 -1.31 8.16
C ILE A 97 -3.38 -1.94 8.07
N GLY A 98 -3.72 -2.41 6.87
CA GLY A 98 -4.97 -3.13 6.64
C GLY A 98 -5.03 -4.45 7.40
N HIS A 99 -6.24 -4.86 7.82
CA HIS A 99 -6.45 -6.09 8.59
C HIS A 99 -5.81 -7.33 7.94
N GLN A 100 -5.89 -7.45 6.61
CA GLN A 100 -5.34 -8.61 5.92
C GLN A 100 -3.82 -8.65 5.93
N THR A 101 -3.17 -7.50 5.77
CA THR A 101 -1.71 -7.37 5.89
C THR A 101 -1.27 -7.70 7.31
N LEU A 102 -1.97 -7.14 8.32
CA LEU A 102 -1.70 -7.44 9.72
C LEU A 102 -1.80 -8.94 10.03
N TRP A 103 -2.88 -9.59 9.60
CA TRP A 103 -3.07 -11.04 9.76
C TRP A 103 -1.95 -11.84 9.11
N SER A 104 -1.61 -11.52 7.87
CA SER A 104 -0.56 -12.24 7.14
C SER A 104 0.82 -12.08 7.79
N LEU A 105 1.14 -10.89 8.28
CA LEU A 105 2.40 -10.65 8.97
C LEU A 105 2.44 -11.34 10.33
N SER A 106 1.33 -11.36 11.07
CA SER A 106 1.22 -12.09 12.33
C SER A 106 1.39 -13.60 12.14
N ASP A 107 0.80 -14.16 11.08
CA ASP A 107 1.01 -15.57 10.74
C ASP A 107 2.46 -15.85 10.35
N PHE A 108 3.08 -15.01 9.53
CA PHE A 108 4.48 -15.15 9.15
C PHE A 108 5.42 -15.03 10.36
N ALA A 109 5.18 -14.08 11.27
CA ALA A 109 5.99 -13.91 12.48
C ALA A 109 6.00 -15.19 13.33
N ARG A 110 4.85 -15.86 13.43
CA ARG A 110 4.65 -17.10 14.19
C ARG A 110 5.22 -18.33 13.48
N THR A 111 4.96 -18.48 12.18
CA THR A 111 5.24 -19.73 11.44
C THR A 111 6.54 -19.69 10.65
N ARG A 112 7.04 -18.49 10.35
CA ARG A 112 8.11 -18.22 9.38
C ARG A 112 7.84 -18.83 8.01
N ARG A 113 6.58 -19.04 7.64
CA ARG A 113 6.17 -19.57 6.32
C ARG A 113 5.58 -18.45 5.48
N VAL A 114 6.08 -18.29 4.26
CA VAL A 114 5.47 -17.40 3.28
C VAL A 114 4.40 -18.19 2.52
N LEU A 115 3.14 -17.81 2.69
CA LEU A 115 2.03 -18.41 1.94
C LEU A 115 2.00 -17.87 0.51
N ARG A 116 2.13 -18.77 -0.48
CA ARG A 116 2.00 -18.44 -1.91
C ARG A 116 0.55 -18.42 -2.38
N SER A 117 -0.38 -18.97 -1.58
CA SER A 117 -1.81 -19.09 -1.88
C SER A 117 -2.65 -18.93 -0.60
N PRO A 118 -3.94 -18.52 -0.69
CA PRO A 118 -4.86 -18.54 0.44
C PRO A 118 -4.92 -19.90 1.15
N PRO A 119 -4.99 -19.93 2.50
CA PRO A 119 -5.31 -21.16 3.20
C PRO A 119 -6.74 -21.61 2.84
N PRO A 120 -6.99 -22.94 2.78
CA PRO A 120 -8.25 -23.50 2.30
C PRO A 120 -9.46 -23.22 3.22
N ALA A 121 -9.27 -22.72 4.44
CA ALA A 121 -10.34 -22.30 5.34
C ALA A 121 -9.87 -21.15 6.24
N GLY A 122 -10.42 -19.96 6.02
CA GLY A 122 -10.17 -18.72 6.77
C GLY A 122 -11.01 -17.59 6.17
N PRO A 123 -11.24 -16.48 6.90
CA PRO A 123 -12.10 -15.39 6.42
C PRO A 123 -11.63 -14.87 5.03
N PRO A 124 -12.55 -14.44 4.16
CA PRO A 124 -12.25 -14.15 2.77
C PRO A 124 -11.36 -12.90 2.66
N ALA A 125 -10.11 -13.10 2.22
CA ALA A 125 -9.35 -12.27 1.27
C ALA A 125 -7.85 -12.25 1.61
N THR A 126 -7.07 -13.17 1.04
CA THR A 126 -5.60 -13.12 1.08
C THR A 126 -5.03 -11.95 0.31
N ALA A 127 -4.64 -10.92 1.05
CA ALA A 127 -4.02 -9.71 0.53
C ALA A 127 -2.58 -9.91 0.03
N LEU A 128 -1.90 -11.02 0.34
CA LEU A 128 -0.66 -11.36 -0.37
C LEU A 128 -0.89 -11.72 -1.85
N SER A 129 -2.14 -11.94 -2.32
CA SER A 129 -2.38 -12.02 -3.76
C SER A 129 -2.90 -10.70 -4.34
N CYS A 130 -3.58 -9.87 -3.54
CA CYS A 130 -4.16 -8.61 -4.00
C CYS A 130 -3.16 -7.45 -3.99
N ALA A 131 -2.30 -7.32 -2.96
CA ALA A 131 -1.20 -6.35 -2.97
C ALA A 131 -0.22 -6.68 -4.11
N TRP A 132 0.06 -7.97 -4.31
CA TRP A 132 0.93 -8.43 -5.38
C TRP A 132 0.30 -8.31 -6.78
N ARG A 133 -1.01 -8.57 -6.95
CA ARG A 133 -1.72 -8.24 -8.20
C ARG A 133 -1.85 -6.74 -8.46
N ARG A 134 -1.91 -5.90 -7.41
CA ARG A 134 -1.92 -4.43 -7.53
C ARG A 134 -0.61 -3.90 -8.10
N TRP A 135 0.51 -4.56 -7.80
CA TRP A 135 1.85 -4.22 -8.31
C TRP A 135 2.24 -4.93 -9.63
N LEU A 136 1.72 -6.12 -9.89
CA LEU A 136 2.06 -6.94 -11.07
C LEU A 136 1.05 -6.78 -12.25
N SER A 137 0.06 -5.89 -12.15
CA SER A 137 -0.84 -5.61 -13.27
C SER A 137 -0.18 -4.63 -14.26
N PRO A 138 0.02 -4.99 -15.54
CA PRO A 138 0.72 -4.13 -16.51
C PRO A 138 -0.05 -2.90 -17.00
N SER A 139 -1.24 -2.58 -16.44
CA SER A 139 -2.17 -1.63 -17.06
C SER A 139 -2.66 -0.55 -16.07
N PRO A 140 -2.39 0.74 -16.31
CA PRO A 140 -2.88 1.85 -15.48
C PRO A 140 -4.40 2.07 -15.52
N ALA A 141 -5.13 1.38 -16.40
CA ALA A 141 -6.46 1.81 -16.85
C ALA A 141 -7.66 1.19 -16.09
N THR A 142 -7.47 0.16 -15.27
CA THR A 142 -8.62 -0.65 -14.80
C THR A 142 -9.29 -0.17 -13.52
N TRP A 143 -8.76 0.84 -12.83
CA TRP A 143 -9.33 1.33 -11.56
C TRP A 143 -10.38 2.44 -11.71
N ILE A 144 -10.45 3.13 -12.85
CA ILE A 144 -11.36 4.28 -13.05
C ILE A 144 -12.79 3.88 -13.47
N TRP A 145 -13.02 2.63 -13.91
CA TRP A 145 -14.27 2.27 -14.60
C TRP A 145 -15.25 1.32 -13.88
N ARG A 146 -15.03 0.97 -12.60
CA ARG A 146 -15.95 0.10 -11.84
C ARG A 146 -16.87 0.81 -10.84
N THR A 147 -17.21 2.07 -11.08
CA THR A 147 -18.31 2.78 -10.38
C THR A 147 -19.46 3.24 -11.29
N ARG A 148 -19.41 2.97 -12.61
CA ARG A 148 -20.55 3.19 -13.53
C ARG A 148 -21.34 1.91 -13.80
N CYS A 149 -21.88 1.28 -12.77
CA CYS A 149 -22.97 0.29 -12.90
C CYS A 149 -23.82 0.26 -11.62
N ALA A 150 -24.28 1.42 -11.14
CA ALA A 150 -25.35 1.51 -10.16
C ALA A 150 -25.93 2.94 -10.15
N GLY A 151 -26.91 3.24 -11.01
CA GLY A 151 -27.70 4.47 -10.88
C GLY A 151 -28.30 5.06 -12.16
N ARG A 152 -29.47 4.53 -12.55
CA ARG A 152 -30.64 5.18 -13.21
C ARG A 152 -30.48 5.97 -14.53
N ALA A 153 -31.26 5.53 -15.53
CA ALA A 153 -32.36 6.28 -16.15
C ALA A 153 -33.35 5.23 -16.73
N ARG A 154 -34.60 5.19 -16.25
CA ARG A 154 -35.83 5.55 -16.98
C ARG A 154 -35.99 4.80 -18.30
#